data_AF-A0A0A0JNK8-F1
#
_entry.id   AF-A0A0A0JNK8-F1
#
_cell.length_a   1.000
_cell.length_b   1.000
_cell.length_c   1.000
_cell.angle_alpha   90.00
_cell.angle_beta   90.00
_cell.angle_gamma   90.00
#
_symmetry.space_group_name_H-M   'P 1'
#
loop_
_entity.id
_entity.type
_entity.pdbx_description
1 polymer ?
#
loop_
_entity_poly.entity_id
_entity_poly.type
_entity_poly.pdbx_seq_one_letter_code
_entity_poly.pdbx_strand_id
1 'polypeptide(L)'
;MPVASITGTNGKTTTTRLLAHIAMTAGKHTAWSSTDGVVDHGTMIEPGDYSGPAGARGVLGAPGVEIGILETARGGMLLKGLGVAHNDVSVVTNVTADHLGLQGVDTVDQLAEVKAIITRATRPAGWAVLNGDDPRVWAMRAGASAKPWVFTLDPSSPAIREALGIGGRAITVLDDRITVITDGTSDPLIKVVDVPMTISGLSRHNVANALAATAAALGLGLDRAAVVEGLRSFRPDADLNPGRMNTYSTASADGGECTVVIDLAHNEAGLEALMDVTDGLRQPGSRVHLGLGASGDRTDEILENLGEIAGHRADHIVLLHKPHYLRGRTREDIEGHFRIGLQRAGVADVASFDTELAGLEALVAGAHDGDVVALMCHAERQDVYDWLARTGARSDDAGTIRRKVVGARGEHQAEDEITALWADEDAEGRIRRGAELVAAHPGDARITYEYAGTFDSAGQEERAIELYREALNSGLREPFRHRAVVQLASSLRNVGRSEEAVQLLESLAQDRPESVGIAGFLALALSSAGRSEEALGRLLSVVAQGSTDEDVLRYRRALTAYAGELAGRRD
;
A
#
# COMPACT_ATOMS: atom_id res chain seq x y z
N MET A 1 -24.85 27.87 5.19
CA MET A 1 -24.03 26.72 5.65
C MET A 1 -22.73 26.70 4.85
N PRO A 2 -21.60 26.31 5.47
CA PRO A 2 -20.38 25.94 4.75
C PRO A 2 -20.62 24.83 3.71
N VAL A 3 -20.00 24.95 2.55
CA VAL A 3 -20.08 23.95 1.47
C VAL A 3 -18.70 23.57 0.97
N ALA A 4 -18.43 22.28 0.84
CA ALA A 4 -17.30 21.75 0.08
C ALA A 4 -17.76 21.20 -1.27
N SER A 5 -17.10 21.56 -2.37
CA SER A 5 -17.33 20.97 -3.70
C SER A 5 -16.10 20.17 -4.12
N ILE A 6 -16.30 18.93 -4.56
CA ILE A 6 -15.21 17.98 -4.86
C ILE A 6 -15.34 17.53 -6.31
N THR A 7 -14.28 17.64 -7.09
CA THR A 7 -14.21 17.13 -8.46
C THR A 7 -12.85 16.49 -8.75
N GLY A 8 -12.76 15.84 -9.91
CA GLY A 8 -11.60 15.08 -10.35
C GLY A 8 -11.99 13.92 -11.25
N THR A 9 -11.04 13.27 -11.90
CA THR A 9 -11.31 12.05 -12.66
C THR A 9 -11.52 10.90 -11.68
N ASN A 10 -10.52 10.60 -10.86
CA ASN A 10 -10.57 9.54 -9.84
C ASN A 10 -10.54 10.10 -8.41
N GLY A 11 -11.05 9.34 -7.43
CA GLY A 11 -10.94 9.67 -6.00
C GLY A 11 -12.00 10.62 -5.42
N LYS A 12 -12.93 11.13 -6.25
CA LYS A 12 -14.02 12.03 -5.81
C LYS A 12 -14.86 11.43 -4.68
N THR A 13 -15.47 10.27 -4.93
CA THR A 13 -16.36 9.59 -3.98
C THR A 13 -15.68 9.29 -2.65
N THR A 14 -14.44 8.77 -2.70
CA THR A 14 -13.66 8.49 -1.49
C THR A 14 -13.37 9.77 -0.71
N THR A 15 -12.96 10.85 -1.39
CA THR A 15 -12.69 12.14 -0.74
C THR A 15 -13.95 12.74 -0.12
N THR A 16 -15.09 12.66 -0.82
CA THR A 16 -16.41 13.09 -0.33
C THR A 16 -16.81 12.34 0.94
N ARG A 17 -16.71 11.01 0.92
CA ARG A 17 -17.06 10.15 2.06
C ARG A 17 -16.16 10.36 3.25
N LEU A 18 -14.84 10.44 3.03
CA LEU A 18 -13.89 10.72 4.11
C LEU A 18 -14.14 12.09 4.74
N LEU A 19 -14.38 13.13 3.93
CA LEU A 19 -14.69 14.46 4.45
C LEU A 19 -16.00 14.47 5.25
N ALA A 20 -17.03 13.76 4.78
CA ALA A 20 -18.29 13.61 5.50
C ALA A 20 -18.10 12.86 6.82
N HIS A 21 -17.31 11.78 6.81
CA HIS A 21 -16.94 11.03 8.02
C HIS A 21 -16.23 11.92 9.04
N ILE A 22 -15.23 12.70 8.61
CA ILE A 22 -14.52 13.66 9.48
C ILE A 22 -15.49 14.71 10.05
N ALA A 23 -16.42 15.24 9.24
CA ALA A 23 -17.41 16.19 9.71
C ALA A 23 -18.35 15.58 10.77
N MET A 24 -18.82 14.35 10.57
CA MET A 24 -19.62 13.64 11.57
C MET A 24 -18.82 13.37 12.86
N THR A 25 -17.55 12.98 12.74
CA THR A 25 -16.64 12.82 13.90
C THR A 25 -16.43 14.14 14.65
N ALA A 26 -16.49 15.28 13.97
CA ALA A 26 -16.47 16.60 14.58
C ALA A 26 -17.81 17.02 15.23
N GLY A 27 -18.79 16.12 15.30
CA GLY A 27 -20.11 16.38 15.86
C GLY A 27 -20.99 17.25 14.97
N LYS A 28 -20.68 17.37 13.68
CA LYS A 28 -21.46 18.16 12.72
C LYS A 28 -22.53 17.32 12.04
N HIS A 29 -23.72 17.88 11.92
CA HIS A 29 -24.73 17.34 11.03
C HIS A 29 -24.33 17.68 9.58
N THR A 30 -23.93 16.67 8.81
CA THR A 30 -23.53 16.81 7.41
C THR A 30 -24.41 15.96 6.51
N ALA A 31 -24.65 16.46 5.29
CA ALA A 31 -25.21 15.68 4.19
C ALA A 31 -24.28 15.79 2.98
N TRP A 32 -24.30 14.79 2.10
CA TRP A 32 -23.47 14.77 0.91
C TRP A 32 -24.13 14.10 -0.29
N SER A 33 -23.66 14.47 -1.48
CA SER A 33 -24.04 13.84 -2.75
C SER A 33 -22.81 13.21 -3.39
N SER A 34 -23.00 12.03 -3.99
CA SER A 34 -21.95 11.25 -4.66
C SER A 34 -22.50 10.47 -5.85
N THR A 35 -21.66 9.66 -6.48
CA THR A 35 -22.07 8.68 -7.51
C THR A 35 -23.01 7.61 -6.99
N ASP A 36 -23.11 7.43 -5.67
CA ASP A 36 -23.91 6.37 -5.05
C ASP A 36 -25.24 6.89 -4.49
N GLY A 37 -25.36 8.20 -4.25
CA GLY A 37 -26.63 8.80 -3.82
C GLY A 37 -26.49 10.12 -3.08
N VAL A 38 -27.63 10.59 -2.57
CA VAL A 38 -27.74 11.63 -1.55
C VAL A 38 -27.86 10.97 -0.18
N VAL A 39 -26.97 11.35 0.73
CA VAL A 39 -26.88 10.78 2.08
C VAL A 39 -26.97 11.90 3.11
N ASP A 40 -27.78 11.69 4.14
CA ASP A 40 -27.96 12.60 5.26
C ASP A 40 -27.53 11.91 6.55
N HIS A 41 -26.45 12.42 7.17
CA HIS A 41 -25.90 11.92 8.43
C HIS A 41 -25.73 10.39 8.48
N GLY A 42 -25.15 9.82 7.42
CA GLY A 42 -24.93 8.36 7.29
C GLY A 42 -26.12 7.58 6.74
N THR A 43 -27.30 8.19 6.59
CA THR A 43 -28.50 7.53 6.06
C THR A 43 -28.67 7.82 4.58
N MET A 44 -28.70 6.78 3.74
CA MET A 44 -29.00 6.91 2.31
C MET A 44 -30.45 7.40 2.13
N ILE A 45 -30.63 8.57 1.55
CA ILE A 45 -31.94 9.17 1.30
C ILE A 45 -32.42 8.85 -0.11
N GLU A 46 -31.54 8.99 -1.10
CA GLU A 46 -31.87 8.79 -2.50
C GLU A 46 -30.70 8.10 -3.22
N PRO A 47 -30.81 6.80 -3.57
CA PRO A 47 -29.73 6.07 -4.23
C PRO A 47 -29.64 6.41 -5.71
N GLY A 48 -28.42 6.42 -6.25
CA GLY A 48 -28.15 6.65 -7.67
C GLY A 48 -27.03 7.67 -7.89
N ASP A 49 -26.75 8.02 -9.16
CA ASP A 49 -25.72 9.03 -9.44
C ASP A 49 -26.27 10.45 -9.28
N TYR A 50 -25.91 11.08 -8.15
CA TYR A 50 -26.27 12.45 -7.78
C TYR A 50 -25.07 13.40 -7.82
N SER A 51 -24.05 13.11 -8.65
CA SER A 51 -22.82 13.90 -8.79
C SER A 51 -23.00 15.20 -9.59
N GLY A 52 -23.98 16.03 -9.22
CA GLY A 52 -24.30 17.27 -9.90
C GLY A 52 -25.41 18.09 -9.21
N PRO A 53 -26.03 19.06 -9.91
CA PRO A 53 -26.96 20.01 -9.28
C PRO A 53 -28.19 19.41 -8.60
N ALA A 54 -28.65 18.23 -9.03
CA ALA A 54 -29.75 17.54 -8.36
C ALA A 54 -29.34 17.07 -6.96
N GLY A 55 -28.17 16.44 -6.81
CA GLY A 55 -27.62 16.04 -5.51
C GLY A 55 -27.35 17.23 -4.61
N ALA A 56 -26.79 18.30 -5.16
CA ALA A 56 -26.60 19.55 -4.42
C ALA A 56 -27.90 20.10 -3.83
N ARG A 57 -29.01 20.09 -4.59
CA ARG A 57 -30.31 20.49 -4.06
C ARG A 57 -30.81 19.58 -2.95
N GLY A 58 -30.61 18.26 -3.09
CA GLY A 58 -30.97 17.30 -2.03
C GLY A 58 -30.22 17.57 -0.73
N VAL A 59 -28.89 17.75 -0.82
CA VAL A 59 -28.02 18.05 0.32
C VAL A 59 -28.38 19.37 1.00
N LEU A 60 -28.52 20.44 0.21
CA LEU A 60 -28.74 21.79 0.74
C LEU A 60 -30.18 22.01 1.22
N GLY A 61 -31.11 21.19 0.76
CA GLY A 61 -32.51 21.19 1.19
C GLY A 61 -32.76 20.35 2.44
N ALA A 62 -31.81 19.52 2.86
CA ALA A 62 -31.95 18.66 4.03
C ALA A 62 -32.01 19.51 5.33
N PRO A 63 -33.02 19.29 6.21
CA PRO A 63 -33.15 20.04 7.45
C PRO A 63 -31.98 19.80 8.40
N GLY A 64 -31.49 20.86 9.05
CA GLY A 64 -30.49 20.75 10.11
C GLY A 64 -29.04 20.61 9.65
N VAL A 65 -28.79 20.47 8.34
CA VAL A 65 -27.43 20.33 7.80
C VAL A 65 -26.58 21.58 8.10
N GLU A 66 -25.49 21.36 8.83
CA GLU A 66 -24.49 22.36 9.17
C GLU A 66 -23.41 22.46 8.08
N ILE A 67 -23.07 21.35 7.41
CA ILE A 67 -22.05 21.28 6.35
C ILE A 67 -22.58 20.46 5.17
N GLY A 68 -22.53 21.05 3.97
CA GLY A 68 -22.89 20.35 2.72
C GLY A 68 -21.64 19.92 1.94
N ILE A 69 -21.56 18.66 1.52
CA ILE A 69 -20.41 18.15 0.75
C ILE A 69 -20.90 17.63 -0.60
N LEU A 70 -20.37 18.20 -1.68
CA LEU A 70 -20.93 18.04 -3.02
C LEU A 70 -19.91 17.42 -3.97
N GLU A 71 -20.06 16.12 -4.27
CA GLU A 71 -19.40 15.55 -5.43
C GLU A 71 -19.95 16.18 -6.72
N THR A 72 -19.07 16.73 -7.54
CA THR A 72 -19.44 17.46 -8.74
C THR A 72 -18.72 16.84 -9.95
N ALA A 73 -19.44 16.04 -10.73
CA ALA A 73 -18.91 15.40 -11.92
C ALA A 73 -18.98 16.32 -13.16
N ARG A 74 -18.17 15.99 -14.17
CA ARG A 74 -18.12 16.69 -15.47
C ARG A 74 -19.50 16.84 -16.09
N GLY A 75 -20.26 15.74 -16.20
CA GLY A 75 -21.57 15.75 -16.83
C GLY A 75 -22.58 16.65 -16.10
N GLY A 76 -22.52 16.71 -14.76
CA GLY A 76 -23.32 17.61 -13.95
C GLY A 76 -23.05 19.08 -14.29
N MET A 77 -21.77 19.47 -14.36
CA MET A 77 -21.35 20.84 -14.68
C MET A 77 -21.72 21.25 -16.12
N LEU A 78 -21.46 20.39 -17.11
CA LEU A 78 -21.72 20.70 -18.51
C LEU A 78 -23.21 20.81 -18.83
N LEU A 79 -24.03 19.90 -18.28
CA LEU A 79 -25.45 19.83 -18.62
C LEU A 79 -26.31 20.80 -17.81
N LYS A 80 -25.95 21.06 -16.55
CA LYS A 80 -26.84 21.71 -15.58
C LYS A 80 -26.14 22.80 -14.75
N GLY A 81 -24.86 23.07 -14.99
CA GLY A 81 -24.07 24.02 -14.23
C GLY A 81 -23.68 23.53 -12.84
N LEU A 82 -23.23 24.46 -11.99
CA LEU A 82 -22.90 24.16 -10.59
C LEU A 82 -24.18 24.14 -9.74
N GLY A 83 -24.25 23.23 -8.76
CA GLY A 83 -25.39 23.13 -7.84
C GLY A 83 -25.47 24.24 -6.79
N VAL A 84 -24.45 25.10 -6.72
CA VAL A 84 -24.31 26.21 -5.78
C VAL A 84 -23.80 27.45 -6.49
N ALA A 85 -24.12 28.63 -5.97
CA ALA A 85 -23.50 29.88 -6.43
C ALA A 85 -22.05 30.01 -5.95
N HIS A 86 -21.79 29.56 -4.72
CA HIS A 86 -20.47 29.61 -4.09
C HIS A 86 -20.24 28.39 -3.19
N ASN A 87 -18.97 28.00 -3.04
CA ASN A 87 -18.51 27.06 -2.02
C ASN A 87 -17.42 27.71 -1.14
N ASP A 88 -17.20 27.15 0.05
CA ASP A 88 -16.19 27.60 1.01
C ASP A 88 -14.86 26.88 0.77
N VAL A 89 -14.95 25.63 0.34
CA VAL A 89 -13.80 24.81 -0.06
C VAL A 89 -14.09 24.14 -1.39
N SER A 90 -13.15 24.21 -2.32
CA SER A 90 -13.15 23.38 -3.53
C SER A 90 -11.99 22.40 -3.50
N VAL A 91 -12.23 21.14 -3.85
CA VAL A 91 -11.19 20.11 -3.96
C VAL A 91 -11.12 19.58 -5.38
N VAL A 92 -9.93 19.60 -5.98
CA VAL A 92 -9.69 18.98 -7.28
C VAL A 92 -8.65 17.87 -7.12
N THR A 93 -9.04 16.61 -7.30
CA THR A 93 -8.18 15.47 -6.99
C THR A 93 -7.14 15.16 -8.07
N ASN A 94 -7.54 15.07 -9.34
CA ASN A 94 -6.68 14.81 -10.51
C ASN A 94 -7.50 14.99 -11.81
N VAL A 95 -6.80 15.09 -12.95
CA VAL A 95 -7.37 15.10 -14.30
C VAL A 95 -6.60 14.15 -15.21
N THR A 96 -7.14 12.94 -15.37
CA THR A 96 -6.70 11.94 -16.34
C THR A 96 -7.73 11.76 -17.46
N ALA A 97 -7.32 11.13 -18.56
CA ALA A 97 -8.22 10.78 -19.66
C ALA A 97 -9.38 9.90 -19.13
N ASP A 98 -10.60 10.37 -19.34
CA ASP A 98 -11.83 9.68 -18.97
C ASP A 98 -13.00 10.39 -19.66
N HIS A 99 -13.92 9.62 -20.23
CA HIS A 99 -15.08 10.16 -20.95
C HIS A 99 -14.75 11.20 -22.05
N LEU A 100 -13.60 11.06 -22.73
CA LEU A 100 -13.22 11.91 -23.87
C LEU A 100 -14.12 11.61 -25.08
N GLY A 101 -14.36 12.63 -25.92
CA GLY A 101 -15.27 12.56 -27.08
C GLY A 101 -16.75 12.71 -26.72
N LEU A 102 -17.07 13.01 -25.45
CA LEU A 102 -18.45 13.17 -24.97
C LEU A 102 -18.73 14.62 -24.59
N GLN A 103 -19.91 15.13 -24.97
CA GLN A 103 -20.41 16.44 -24.53
C GLN A 103 -19.45 17.62 -24.85
N GLY A 104 -18.70 17.53 -25.95
CA GLY A 104 -17.77 18.58 -26.39
C GLY A 104 -16.46 18.66 -25.61
N VAL A 105 -16.09 17.59 -24.89
CA VAL A 105 -14.78 17.45 -24.24
C VAL A 105 -14.00 16.35 -24.94
N ASP A 106 -13.02 16.75 -25.73
CA ASP A 106 -12.22 15.87 -26.59
C ASP A 106 -10.79 15.70 -26.04
N THR A 107 -10.31 16.62 -25.21
CA THR A 107 -8.96 16.57 -24.63
C THR A 107 -8.96 16.61 -23.10
N VAL A 108 -7.88 16.11 -22.51
CA VAL A 108 -7.65 16.18 -21.06
C VAL A 108 -7.57 17.63 -20.56
N ASP A 109 -7.06 18.56 -21.39
CA ASP A 109 -6.99 19.98 -21.05
C ASP A 109 -8.38 20.61 -21.00
N GLN A 110 -9.27 20.30 -21.96
CA GLN A 110 -10.67 20.71 -21.91
C GLN A 110 -11.39 20.13 -20.68
N LEU A 111 -11.07 18.87 -20.33
CA LEU A 111 -11.60 18.27 -19.12
C LEU A 111 -11.15 19.01 -17.85
N ALA A 112 -9.90 19.49 -17.82
CA ALA A 112 -9.37 20.30 -16.72
C ALA A 112 -10.10 21.66 -16.64
N GLU A 113 -10.38 22.32 -17.77
CA GLU A 113 -11.13 23.58 -17.79
C GLU A 113 -12.53 23.43 -17.18
N VAL A 114 -13.23 22.34 -17.49
CA VAL A 114 -14.54 22.04 -16.89
C VAL A 114 -14.41 21.82 -15.38
N LYS A 115 -13.40 21.07 -14.93
CA LYS A 115 -13.16 20.81 -13.50
C LYS A 115 -12.75 22.07 -12.74
N ALA A 116 -12.10 23.04 -13.39
CA ALA A 116 -11.74 24.33 -12.77
C ALA A 116 -12.95 25.20 -12.42
N ILE A 117 -14.17 24.90 -12.91
CA ILE A 117 -15.37 25.67 -12.59
C ILE A 117 -15.60 25.77 -11.08
N ILE A 118 -15.36 24.69 -10.32
CA ILE A 118 -15.62 24.69 -8.88
C ILE A 118 -14.67 25.62 -8.11
N THR A 119 -13.44 25.83 -8.61
CA THR A 119 -12.42 26.66 -7.95
C THR A 119 -12.69 28.15 -8.17
N ARG A 120 -13.33 28.49 -9.29
CA ARG A 120 -13.80 29.86 -9.60
C ARG A 120 -15.02 30.24 -8.76
N ALA A 121 -15.81 29.25 -8.32
CA ALA A 121 -16.96 29.46 -7.44
C ALA A 121 -16.58 29.58 -5.96
N THR A 122 -15.35 29.21 -5.59
CA THR A 122 -14.86 29.27 -4.21
C THR A 122 -14.75 30.72 -3.73
N ARG A 123 -15.29 30.99 -2.54
CA ARG A 123 -15.25 32.34 -1.94
C ARG A 123 -13.81 32.82 -1.75
N PRO A 124 -13.51 34.13 -1.86
CA PRO A 124 -12.16 34.67 -1.65
C PRO A 124 -11.55 34.34 -0.26
N ALA A 125 -12.40 34.22 0.77
CA ALA A 125 -11.98 33.83 2.11
C ALA A 125 -11.84 32.30 2.30
N GLY A 126 -12.22 31.51 1.30
CA GLY A 126 -12.19 30.06 1.30
C GLY A 126 -10.87 29.47 0.80
N TRP A 127 -10.88 28.17 0.55
CA TRP A 127 -9.70 27.41 0.13
C TRP A 127 -9.92 26.63 -1.16
N ALA A 128 -8.99 26.76 -2.10
CA ALA A 128 -8.87 25.88 -3.25
C ALA A 128 -7.85 24.78 -2.94
N VAL A 129 -8.32 23.59 -2.56
CA VAL A 129 -7.50 22.41 -2.29
C VAL A 129 -7.17 21.73 -3.63
N LEU A 130 -5.90 21.77 -4.03
CA LEU A 130 -5.46 21.39 -5.38
C LEU A 130 -4.33 20.37 -5.31
N ASN A 131 -4.40 19.35 -6.16
CA ASN A 131 -3.31 18.40 -6.33
C ASN A 131 -2.10 19.08 -6.98
N GLY A 132 -0.97 19.10 -6.29
CA GLY A 132 0.31 19.60 -6.77
C GLY A 132 1.05 18.62 -7.67
N ASP A 133 0.70 17.33 -7.63
CA ASP A 133 1.29 16.27 -8.48
C ASP A 133 0.69 16.26 -9.90
N ASP A 134 -0.45 16.94 -10.10
CA ASP A 134 -1.08 17.10 -11.40
C ASP A 134 -0.92 18.54 -11.91
N PRO A 135 -0.10 18.78 -12.95
CA PRO A 135 0.14 20.13 -13.46
C PRO A 135 -1.13 20.87 -13.92
N ARG A 136 -2.13 20.15 -14.44
CA ARG A 136 -3.40 20.76 -14.90
C ARG A 136 -4.23 21.21 -13.71
N VAL A 137 -4.27 20.41 -12.66
CA VAL A 137 -4.93 20.79 -11.40
C VAL A 137 -4.21 21.96 -10.75
N TRP A 138 -2.88 21.90 -10.65
CA TRP A 138 -2.10 22.98 -10.04
C TRP A 138 -2.27 24.31 -10.79
N ALA A 139 -2.39 24.28 -12.12
CA ALA A 139 -2.66 25.46 -12.94
C ALA A 139 -3.98 26.16 -12.60
N MET A 140 -4.98 25.45 -12.04
CA MET A 140 -6.28 26.02 -11.69
C MET A 140 -6.21 27.12 -10.62
N ARG A 141 -5.12 27.18 -9.84
CA ARG A 141 -4.89 28.23 -8.84
C ARG A 141 -4.94 29.64 -9.43
N ALA A 142 -4.51 29.81 -10.68
CA ALA A 142 -4.45 31.12 -11.34
C ALA A 142 -5.84 31.70 -11.61
N GLY A 143 -6.87 30.86 -11.73
CA GLY A 143 -8.27 31.28 -11.94
C GLY A 143 -9.11 31.29 -10.66
N ALA A 144 -8.58 30.80 -9.54
CA ALA A 144 -9.29 30.75 -8.27
C ALA A 144 -9.20 32.10 -7.56
N SER A 145 -10.30 32.57 -6.97
CA SER A 145 -10.29 33.75 -6.09
C SER A 145 -9.87 33.40 -4.65
N ALA A 146 -9.97 32.12 -4.29
CA ALA A 146 -9.61 31.58 -3.00
C ALA A 146 -8.10 31.34 -2.85
N LYS A 147 -7.62 31.24 -1.61
CA LYS A 147 -6.22 30.87 -1.35
C LYS A 147 -5.98 29.40 -1.73
N PRO A 148 -4.83 29.06 -2.33
CA PRO A 148 -4.51 27.67 -2.63
C PRO A 148 -4.08 26.92 -1.37
N TRP A 149 -4.55 25.68 -1.26
CA TRP A 149 -4.02 24.67 -0.35
C TRP A 149 -3.55 23.50 -1.20
N VAL A 150 -2.26 23.40 -1.45
CA VAL A 150 -1.72 22.31 -2.27
C VAL A 150 -1.67 21.02 -1.45
N PHE A 151 -2.03 19.90 -2.05
CA PHE A 151 -1.67 18.58 -1.53
C PHE A 151 -0.77 17.85 -2.54
N THR A 152 0.21 17.11 -2.04
CA THR A 152 1.21 16.42 -2.87
C THR A 152 1.76 15.22 -2.11
N LEU A 153 2.04 14.12 -2.81
CA LEU A 153 2.75 12.99 -2.22
C LEU A 153 4.25 13.26 -2.10
N ASP A 154 4.79 14.19 -2.90
CA ASP A 154 6.19 14.59 -2.85
C ASP A 154 6.39 15.81 -1.91
N PRO A 155 7.09 15.65 -0.77
CA PRO A 155 7.38 16.76 0.14
C PRO A 155 8.40 17.77 -0.42
N SER A 156 9.08 17.43 -1.52
CA SER A 156 10.02 18.32 -2.23
C SER A 156 9.37 19.08 -3.41
N SER A 157 8.09 18.84 -3.67
CA SER A 157 7.36 19.39 -4.81
C SER A 157 7.47 20.93 -4.88
N PRO A 158 7.81 21.50 -6.06
CA PRO A 158 7.82 22.95 -6.26
C PRO A 158 6.49 23.62 -5.94
N ALA A 159 5.37 22.89 -6.10
CA ALA A 159 4.03 23.40 -5.82
C ALA A 159 3.86 23.81 -4.35
N ILE A 160 4.58 23.18 -3.41
CA ILE A 160 4.61 23.60 -1.99
C ILE A 160 5.15 25.02 -1.87
N ARG A 161 6.35 25.27 -2.43
CA ARG A 161 6.98 26.59 -2.37
C ARG A 161 6.13 27.66 -3.05
N GLU A 162 5.55 27.33 -4.20
CA GLU A 162 4.65 28.23 -4.92
C GLU A 162 3.39 28.57 -4.11
N ALA A 163 2.74 27.58 -3.50
CA ALA A 163 1.56 27.79 -2.66
C ALA A 163 1.87 28.72 -1.47
N LEU A 164 2.96 28.45 -0.76
CA LEU A 164 3.39 29.25 0.39
C LEU A 164 3.76 30.68 -0.03
N GLY A 165 4.44 30.84 -1.16
CA GLY A 165 4.85 32.15 -1.70
C GLY A 165 3.70 33.10 -2.04
N ILE A 166 2.48 32.59 -2.21
CA ILE A 166 1.26 33.38 -2.45
C ILE A 166 0.28 33.35 -1.26
N GLY A 167 0.79 33.04 -0.06
CA GLY A 167 0.00 33.05 1.18
C GLY A 167 -0.98 31.88 1.33
N GLY A 168 -0.74 30.80 0.58
CA GLY A 168 -1.46 29.53 0.66
C GLY A 168 -0.92 28.61 1.75
N ARG A 169 -1.30 27.34 1.66
CA ARG A 169 -0.85 26.25 2.55
C ARG A 169 -0.47 25.02 1.73
N ALA A 170 0.25 24.10 2.34
CA ALA A 170 0.53 22.79 1.78
C ALA A 170 0.15 21.67 2.76
N ILE A 171 -0.09 20.48 2.23
CA ILE A 171 -0.19 19.25 3.00
C ILE A 171 0.50 18.12 2.23
N THR A 172 1.28 17.30 2.90
CA THR A 172 2.07 16.24 2.27
C THR A 172 2.34 15.10 3.26
N VAL A 173 3.04 14.06 2.80
CA VAL A 173 3.63 13.05 3.67
C VAL A 173 5.06 13.46 3.98
N LEU A 174 5.35 13.73 5.26
CA LEU A 174 6.69 14.03 5.76
C LEU A 174 6.95 13.11 6.95
N ASP A 175 8.08 12.39 6.94
CA ASP A 175 8.45 11.41 7.97
C ASP A 175 7.30 10.42 8.27
N ASP A 176 6.77 9.81 7.20
CA ASP A 176 5.63 8.87 7.21
C ASP A 176 4.33 9.41 7.81
N ARG A 177 4.21 10.73 7.96
CA ARG A 177 3.05 11.40 8.54
C ARG A 177 2.39 12.37 7.59
N ILE A 178 1.05 12.36 7.58
CA ILE A 178 0.26 13.45 7.00
C ILE A 178 0.60 14.72 7.78
N THR A 179 1.14 15.71 7.09
CA THR A 179 1.73 16.91 7.70
C THR A 179 1.23 18.14 6.96
N VAL A 180 0.67 19.11 7.69
CA VAL A 180 0.32 20.43 7.15
C VAL A 180 1.54 21.32 7.21
N ILE A 181 1.84 22.02 6.12
CA ILE A 181 2.95 22.95 6.02
C ILE A 181 2.38 24.35 5.82
N THR A 182 2.81 25.28 6.68
CA THR A 182 2.55 26.71 6.53
C THR A 182 3.87 27.48 6.61
N ASP A 183 3.83 28.80 6.44
CA ASP A 183 5.05 29.60 6.46
C ASP A 183 5.79 29.42 7.80
N GLY A 184 7.01 28.90 7.73
CA GLY A 184 7.89 28.63 8.88
C GLY A 184 7.48 27.48 9.81
N THR A 185 6.45 26.68 9.51
CA THR A 185 5.99 25.60 10.40
C THR A 185 5.53 24.33 9.66
N SER A 186 5.91 23.18 10.21
CA SER A 186 5.41 21.85 9.80
C SER A 186 4.62 21.24 10.96
N ASP A 187 3.39 20.86 10.69
CA ASP A 187 2.45 20.37 11.68
C ASP A 187 2.02 18.91 11.40
N PRO A 188 2.70 17.92 12.00
CA PRO A 188 2.42 16.51 11.78
C PRO A 188 1.12 16.07 12.45
N LEU A 189 0.22 15.41 11.71
CA LEU A 189 -1.10 14.99 12.21
C LEU A 189 -1.11 13.53 12.64
N ILE A 190 -0.89 12.61 11.70
CA ILE A 190 -1.04 11.16 11.90
C ILE A 190 -0.10 10.40 10.96
N LYS A 191 0.39 9.22 11.38
CA LYS A 191 1.16 8.34 10.50
C LYS A 191 0.26 7.80 9.39
N VAL A 192 0.77 7.69 8.17
CA VAL A 192 0.02 7.17 7.02
C VAL A 192 -0.51 5.76 7.30
N VAL A 193 0.30 4.91 7.94
CA VAL A 193 -0.08 3.54 8.30
C VAL A 193 -1.24 3.45 9.31
N ASP A 194 -1.51 4.53 10.07
CA ASP A 194 -2.61 4.60 11.01
C ASP A 194 -3.91 5.13 10.35
N VAL A 195 -3.89 5.40 9.03
CA VAL A 195 -5.06 5.80 8.24
C VAL A 195 -5.51 4.59 7.41
N PRO A 196 -6.55 3.84 7.85
CA PRO A 196 -6.87 2.52 7.28
C PRO A 196 -7.10 2.53 5.76
N MET A 197 -7.77 3.57 5.23
CA MET A 197 -8.06 3.64 3.80
C MET A 197 -6.82 3.73 2.89
N THR A 198 -5.64 4.02 3.44
CA THR A 198 -4.39 4.04 2.68
C THR A 198 -3.81 2.65 2.42
N ILE A 199 -4.40 1.59 2.99
CA ILE A 199 -3.94 0.20 2.90
C ILE A 199 -2.48 0.10 3.37
N SER A 200 -2.23 0.52 4.61
CA SER A 200 -0.87 0.59 5.20
C SER A 200 0.12 1.40 4.34
N GLY A 201 -0.37 2.47 3.70
CA GLY A 201 0.42 3.33 2.81
C GLY A 201 0.64 2.80 1.39
N LEU A 202 0.18 1.59 1.04
CA LEU A 202 0.33 1.05 -0.32
C LEU A 202 -0.47 1.85 -1.35
N SER A 203 -1.69 2.25 -1.00
CA SER A 203 -2.58 2.94 -1.93
C SER A 203 -2.22 4.42 -2.03
N ARG A 204 -1.26 4.76 -2.89
CA ARG A 204 -0.81 6.15 -3.14
C ARG A 204 -1.97 7.10 -3.45
N HIS A 205 -2.95 6.63 -4.22
CA HIS A 205 -4.15 7.40 -4.56
C HIS A 205 -5.03 7.67 -3.33
N ASN A 206 -5.17 6.72 -2.41
CA ASN A 206 -5.90 6.95 -1.17
C ASN A 206 -5.11 7.79 -0.16
N VAL A 207 -3.76 7.74 -0.18
CA VAL A 207 -2.95 8.74 0.54
C VAL A 207 -3.27 10.14 0.01
N ALA A 208 -3.27 10.34 -1.31
CA ALA A 208 -3.62 11.62 -1.91
C ALA A 208 -5.06 12.07 -1.58
N ASN A 209 -6.04 11.16 -1.63
CA ASN A 209 -7.43 11.45 -1.21
C ASN A 209 -7.51 11.83 0.28
N ALA A 210 -6.73 11.18 1.15
CA ALA A 210 -6.66 11.52 2.57
C ALA A 210 -6.04 12.90 2.79
N LEU A 211 -4.97 13.25 2.08
CA LEU A 211 -4.39 14.61 2.10
C LEU A 211 -5.43 15.65 1.66
N ALA A 212 -6.14 15.39 0.57
CA ALA A 212 -7.16 16.28 0.03
C ALA A 212 -8.34 16.49 1.00
N ALA A 213 -8.88 15.40 1.56
CA ALA A 213 -9.97 15.47 2.55
C ALA A 213 -9.53 16.15 3.84
N THR A 214 -8.30 15.91 4.30
CA THR A 214 -7.72 16.55 5.50
C THR A 214 -7.59 18.06 5.32
N ALA A 215 -7.02 18.51 4.19
CA ALA A 215 -6.95 19.93 3.87
C ALA A 215 -8.34 20.57 3.74
N ALA A 216 -9.30 19.85 3.15
CA ALA A 216 -10.66 20.33 3.04
C ALA A 216 -11.36 20.46 4.39
N ALA A 217 -11.22 19.47 5.28
CA ALA A 217 -11.78 19.48 6.63
C ALA A 217 -11.25 20.66 7.46
N LEU A 218 -9.92 20.84 7.47
CA LEU A 218 -9.29 21.98 8.14
C LEU A 218 -9.67 23.31 7.48
N GLY A 219 -9.84 23.33 6.16
CA GLY A 219 -10.31 24.49 5.39
C GLY A 219 -11.75 24.89 5.71
N LEU A 220 -12.61 23.92 6.07
CA LEU A 220 -13.95 24.16 6.60
C LEU A 220 -13.95 24.57 8.09
N GLY A 221 -12.80 24.57 8.74
CA GLY A 221 -12.65 24.94 10.16
C GLY A 221 -12.99 23.81 11.13
N LEU A 222 -12.91 22.54 10.71
CA LEU A 222 -13.08 21.40 11.61
C LEU A 222 -11.87 21.24 12.53
N ASP A 223 -12.13 20.85 13.78
CA ASP A 223 -11.10 20.71 14.80
C ASP A 223 -10.09 19.62 14.45
N ARG A 224 -8.79 19.92 14.64
CA ARG A 224 -7.68 18.99 14.36
C ARG A 224 -7.90 17.61 14.98
N ALA A 225 -8.37 17.55 16.23
CA ALA A 225 -8.59 16.29 16.94
C ALA A 225 -9.64 15.42 16.22
N ALA A 226 -10.74 16.03 15.75
CA ALA A 226 -11.76 15.35 14.98
C ALA A 226 -11.25 14.91 13.60
N VAL A 227 -10.39 15.71 12.96
CA VAL A 227 -9.74 15.35 11.69
C VAL A 227 -8.86 14.11 11.87
N VAL A 228 -8.01 14.08 12.89
CA VAL A 228 -7.14 12.92 13.19
C VAL A 228 -7.99 11.68 13.51
N GLU A 229 -9.05 11.82 14.31
CA GLU A 229 -9.92 10.69 14.66
C GLU A 229 -10.75 10.19 13.46
N GLY A 230 -11.23 11.10 12.61
CA GLY A 230 -11.92 10.73 11.38
C GLY A 230 -11.01 9.96 10.41
N LEU A 231 -9.73 10.35 10.31
CA LEU A 231 -8.74 9.61 9.51
C LEU A 231 -8.48 8.20 10.08
N ARG A 232 -8.41 8.04 11.41
CA ARG A 232 -8.20 6.73 12.06
C ARG A 232 -9.37 5.77 11.90
N SER A 233 -10.59 6.30 11.87
CA SER A 233 -11.81 5.50 11.93
C SER A 233 -12.46 5.24 10.57
N PHE A 234 -12.02 5.94 9.50
CA PHE A 234 -12.54 5.72 8.16
C PHE A 234 -11.88 4.50 7.48
N ARG A 235 -12.64 3.42 7.31
CA ARG A 235 -12.16 2.15 6.76
C ARG A 235 -12.52 1.99 5.27
N PRO A 236 -11.68 1.31 4.48
CA PRO A 236 -11.99 0.97 3.09
C PRO A 236 -12.83 -0.32 3.05
N ASP A 237 -14.03 -0.32 3.63
CA ASP A 237 -14.93 -1.49 3.69
C ASP A 237 -16.26 -1.26 2.95
N ALA A 238 -17.13 -2.28 2.98
CA ALA A 238 -18.45 -2.24 2.34
C ALA A 238 -19.42 -1.21 2.98
N ASP A 239 -19.15 -0.72 4.19
CA ASP A 239 -20.03 0.19 4.91
C ASP A 239 -19.63 1.65 4.64
N LEU A 240 -18.36 1.99 4.90
CA LEU A 240 -17.85 3.36 4.88
C LEU A 240 -17.35 3.77 3.50
N ASN A 241 -16.81 2.84 2.71
CA ASN A 241 -16.31 3.13 1.37
C ASN A 241 -16.52 1.98 0.37
N PRO A 242 -17.79 1.60 0.09
CA PRO A 242 -18.08 0.45 -0.74
C PRO A 242 -17.53 0.61 -2.16
N GLY A 243 -16.88 -0.45 -2.63
CA GLY A 243 -16.31 -0.64 -3.96
C GLY A 243 -15.02 0.14 -4.18
N ARG A 244 -14.27 0.45 -3.11
CA ARG A 244 -13.02 1.22 -3.17
C ARG A 244 -11.95 0.55 -2.32
N MET A 245 -11.11 -0.27 -2.95
CA MET A 245 -10.05 -1.06 -2.32
C MET A 245 -10.56 -1.90 -1.14
N ASN A 246 -11.74 -2.51 -1.25
CA ASN A 246 -12.24 -3.36 -0.16
C ASN A 246 -11.50 -4.69 -0.15
N THR A 247 -10.77 -4.95 0.93
CA THR A 247 -9.89 -6.12 1.06
C THR A 247 -10.52 -7.19 1.96
N TYR A 248 -10.44 -8.44 1.53
CA TYR A 248 -10.95 -9.60 2.24
C TYR A 248 -9.92 -10.72 2.26
N SER A 249 -9.90 -11.50 3.34
CA SER A 249 -9.27 -12.83 3.42
C SER A 249 -10.30 -13.91 3.13
N THR A 250 -10.01 -14.82 2.21
CA THR A 250 -10.86 -15.98 1.89
C THR A 250 -10.04 -17.26 1.80
N ALA A 251 -10.67 -18.41 2.02
CA ALA A 251 -10.02 -19.70 1.82
C ALA A 251 -9.64 -19.90 0.35
N SER A 252 -8.42 -20.39 0.10
CA SER A 252 -7.92 -20.76 -1.23
C SER A 252 -8.24 -22.22 -1.57
N ALA A 253 -8.06 -22.60 -2.84
CA ALA A 253 -8.41 -23.94 -3.33
C ALA A 253 -7.57 -25.07 -2.72
N ASP A 254 -6.35 -24.75 -2.29
CA ASP A 254 -5.39 -25.66 -1.65
C ASP A 254 -5.49 -25.67 -0.11
N GLY A 255 -6.50 -25.01 0.46
CA GLY A 255 -6.77 -24.99 1.90
C GLY A 255 -5.99 -23.93 2.70
N GLY A 256 -5.28 -23.03 2.02
CA GLY A 256 -4.69 -21.82 2.59
C GLY A 256 -5.63 -20.61 2.58
N GLU A 257 -5.06 -19.41 2.56
CA GLU A 257 -5.78 -18.14 2.49
C GLU A 257 -5.27 -17.29 1.32
N CYS A 258 -6.19 -16.78 0.49
CA CYS A 258 -5.89 -15.77 -0.51
C CYS A 258 -6.57 -14.44 -0.18
N THR A 259 -6.05 -13.36 -0.73
CA THR A 259 -6.58 -12.00 -0.50
C THR A 259 -7.45 -11.59 -1.68
N VAL A 260 -8.65 -11.08 -1.44
CA VAL A 260 -9.54 -10.53 -2.47
C VAL A 260 -9.61 -9.01 -2.33
N VAL A 261 -9.39 -8.26 -3.40
CA VAL A 261 -9.50 -6.79 -3.46
C VAL A 261 -10.59 -6.40 -4.47
N ILE A 262 -11.64 -5.74 -3.98
CA ILE A 262 -12.75 -5.24 -4.81
C ILE A 262 -12.62 -3.73 -5.02
N ASP A 263 -12.58 -3.29 -6.28
CA ASP A 263 -12.45 -1.87 -6.63
C ASP A 263 -13.25 -1.46 -7.88
N LEU A 264 -13.53 -0.15 -8.01
CA LEU A 264 -14.24 0.47 -9.14
C LEU A 264 -13.29 1.13 -10.16
N ALA A 265 -12.09 0.58 -10.30
CA ALA A 265 -11.16 0.96 -11.36
C ALA A 265 -11.84 0.83 -12.73
N HIS A 266 -11.78 1.89 -13.54
CA HIS A 266 -12.51 1.97 -14.83
C HIS A 266 -11.72 2.71 -15.94
N ASN A 267 -10.48 3.09 -15.64
CA ASN A 267 -9.53 3.72 -16.55
C ASN A 267 -8.11 3.27 -16.15
N GLU A 268 -7.13 3.63 -16.97
CA GLU A 268 -5.73 3.21 -16.84
C GLU A 268 -5.18 3.54 -15.45
N ALA A 269 -5.37 4.77 -14.99
CA ALA A 269 -4.89 5.21 -13.67
C ALA A 269 -5.53 4.43 -12.52
N GLY A 270 -6.82 4.08 -12.64
CA GLY A 270 -7.52 3.27 -11.65
C GLY A 270 -7.00 1.82 -11.62
N LEU A 271 -6.75 1.23 -12.79
CA LEU A 271 -6.21 -0.14 -12.86
C LEU A 271 -4.78 -0.20 -12.31
N GLU A 272 -3.91 0.76 -12.67
CA GLU A 272 -2.56 0.85 -12.10
C GLU A 272 -2.60 0.99 -10.57
N ALA A 273 -3.52 1.81 -10.04
CA ALA A 273 -3.72 1.94 -8.59
C ALA A 273 -4.13 0.63 -7.91
N LEU A 274 -4.97 -0.17 -8.55
CA LEU A 274 -5.39 -1.47 -8.06
C LEU A 274 -4.21 -2.46 -8.09
N MET A 275 -3.42 -2.45 -9.17
CA MET A 275 -2.25 -3.32 -9.33
C MET A 275 -1.14 -3.00 -8.32
N ASP A 276 -0.88 -1.73 -8.02
CA ASP A 276 0.07 -1.33 -6.99
C ASP A 276 -0.31 -1.88 -5.60
N VAL A 277 -1.62 -1.89 -5.30
CA VAL A 277 -2.13 -2.46 -4.04
C VAL A 277 -2.01 -3.98 -4.04
N THR A 278 -2.37 -4.67 -5.13
CA THR A 278 -2.25 -6.13 -5.18
C THR A 278 -0.81 -6.58 -5.09
N ASP A 279 0.12 -5.90 -5.75
CA ASP A 279 1.55 -6.20 -5.68
C ASP A 279 2.10 -6.05 -4.26
N GLY A 280 1.66 -5.03 -3.53
CA GLY A 280 2.07 -4.81 -2.14
C GLY A 280 1.43 -5.76 -1.13
N LEU A 281 0.36 -6.47 -1.50
CA LEU A 281 -0.31 -7.48 -0.65
C LEU A 281 0.15 -8.91 -0.97
N ARG A 282 0.68 -9.14 -2.17
CA ARG A 282 1.09 -10.46 -2.67
C ARG A 282 2.28 -11.00 -1.90
N GLN A 283 2.14 -12.20 -1.36
CA GLN A 283 3.24 -12.86 -0.67
C GLN A 283 4.36 -13.25 -1.66
N PRO A 284 5.63 -13.32 -1.22
CA PRO A 284 6.73 -13.69 -2.10
C PRO A 284 6.51 -15.06 -2.74
N GLY A 285 6.52 -15.12 -4.08
CA GLY A 285 6.32 -16.35 -4.85
C GLY A 285 4.85 -16.67 -5.18
N SER A 286 3.89 -15.90 -4.67
CA SER A 286 2.47 -16.01 -5.01
C SER A 286 2.12 -15.20 -6.28
N ARG A 287 0.86 -15.24 -6.71
CA ARG A 287 0.36 -14.69 -7.97
C ARG A 287 -0.69 -13.60 -7.79
N VAL A 288 -0.84 -12.75 -8.80
CA VAL A 288 -1.97 -11.81 -8.95
C VAL A 288 -2.97 -12.34 -9.97
N HIS A 289 -4.23 -12.43 -9.56
CA HIS A 289 -5.37 -12.82 -10.39
C HIS A 289 -6.25 -11.59 -10.60
N LEU A 290 -6.66 -11.29 -11.83
CA LEU A 290 -7.43 -10.08 -12.16
C LEU A 290 -8.71 -10.39 -12.94
N GLY A 291 -9.83 -9.91 -12.42
CA GLY A 291 -11.07 -9.78 -13.17
C GLY A 291 -11.16 -8.41 -13.84
N LEU A 292 -10.90 -8.37 -15.15
CA LEU A 292 -10.85 -7.16 -15.97
C LEU A 292 -12.21 -6.85 -16.60
N GLY A 293 -12.68 -5.61 -16.48
CA GLY A 293 -13.86 -5.16 -17.22
C GLY A 293 -14.12 -3.68 -17.07
N ALA A 294 -14.89 -3.11 -17.99
CA ALA A 294 -15.25 -1.69 -18.01
C ALA A 294 -16.67 -1.47 -18.57
N SER A 295 -17.15 -0.23 -18.50
CA SER A 295 -18.39 0.20 -19.15
C SER A 295 -18.17 0.56 -20.63
N GLY A 296 -19.22 0.43 -21.45
CA GLY A 296 -19.12 0.66 -22.90
C GLY A 296 -19.03 2.12 -23.35
N ASP A 297 -19.09 3.08 -22.42
CA ASP A 297 -18.88 4.51 -22.69
C ASP A 297 -17.40 4.94 -22.58
N ARG A 298 -16.48 3.98 -22.57
CA ARG A 298 -15.03 4.19 -22.72
C ARG A 298 -14.63 4.20 -24.20
N THR A 299 -13.53 4.88 -24.51
CA THR A 299 -12.95 4.89 -25.85
C THR A 299 -12.25 3.56 -26.10
N ASP A 300 -12.08 3.22 -27.38
CA ASP A 300 -11.37 2.02 -27.83
C ASP A 300 -9.94 1.98 -27.26
N GLU A 301 -9.25 3.12 -27.33
CA GLU A 301 -7.90 3.31 -26.78
C GLU A 301 -7.83 2.99 -25.28
N ILE A 302 -8.78 3.47 -24.47
CA ILE A 302 -8.80 3.16 -23.02
C ILE A 302 -9.02 1.66 -22.80
N LEU A 303 -9.92 1.02 -23.55
CA LEU A 303 -10.18 -0.42 -23.41
C LEU A 303 -8.95 -1.24 -23.79
N GLU A 304 -8.26 -0.88 -24.87
CA GLU A 304 -7.00 -1.51 -25.28
C GLU A 304 -5.90 -1.30 -24.24
N ASN A 305 -5.72 -0.08 -23.73
CA ASN A 305 -4.71 0.21 -22.72
C ASN A 305 -4.97 -0.55 -21.40
N LEU A 306 -6.23 -0.68 -20.98
CA LEU A 306 -6.60 -1.49 -19.83
C LEU A 306 -6.21 -2.97 -20.02
N GLY A 307 -6.43 -3.52 -21.22
CA GLY A 307 -5.98 -4.87 -21.56
C GLY A 307 -4.46 -5.01 -21.52
N GLU A 308 -3.73 -4.03 -22.04
CA GLU A 308 -2.26 -4.02 -22.05
C GLU A 308 -1.67 -3.93 -20.63
N ILE A 309 -2.17 -3.02 -19.79
CA ILE A 309 -1.77 -2.91 -18.37
C ILE A 309 -2.05 -4.22 -17.63
N ALA A 310 -3.26 -4.78 -17.79
CA ALA A 310 -3.63 -6.05 -17.17
C ALA A 310 -2.65 -7.17 -17.55
N GLY A 311 -2.34 -7.31 -18.84
CA GLY A 311 -1.43 -8.35 -19.36
C GLY A 311 0.00 -8.22 -18.85
N HIS A 312 0.46 -7.02 -18.51
CA HIS A 312 1.78 -6.80 -17.93
C HIS A 312 1.85 -6.97 -16.41
N ARG A 313 0.74 -6.75 -15.71
CA ARG A 313 0.71 -6.65 -14.23
C ARG A 313 0.13 -7.89 -13.54
N ALA A 314 -0.73 -8.67 -14.19
CA ALA A 314 -1.40 -9.83 -13.58
C ALA A 314 -0.89 -11.16 -14.16
N ASP A 315 -0.81 -12.19 -13.31
CA ASP A 315 -0.39 -13.54 -13.68
C ASP A 315 -1.53 -14.36 -14.29
N HIS A 316 -2.77 -14.08 -13.89
CA HIS A 316 -3.96 -14.74 -14.43
C HIS A 316 -5.10 -13.73 -14.60
N ILE A 317 -5.70 -13.68 -15.79
CA ILE A 317 -6.69 -12.66 -16.16
C ILE A 317 -7.96 -13.34 -16.68
N VAL A 318 -9.12 -12.84 -16.24
CA VAL A 318 -10.41 -13.17 -16.82
C VAL A 318 -11.15 -11.90 -17.22
N LEU A 319 -11.91 -11.95 -18.31
CA LEU A 319 -12.75 -10.84 -18.76
C LEU A 319 -14.13 -10.92 -18.12
N LEU A 320 -14.65 -9.76 -17.71
CA LEU A 320 -15.92 -9.63 -16.99
C LEU A 320 -16.90 -8.77 -17.78
N HIS A 321 -18.04 -9.34 -18.14
CA HIS A 321 -19.13 -8.60 -18.75
C HIS A 321 -20.09 -7.98 -17.73
N LYS A 322 -20.73 -6.88 -18.17
CA LYS A 322 -21.70 -6.10 -17.38
C LYS A 322 -22.89 -5.79 -18.30
N PRO A 323 -23.90 -6.67 -18.40
CA PRO A 323 -24.96 -6.56 -19.40
C PRO A 323 -25.72 -5.22 -19.38
N HIS A 324 -25.87 -4.62 -18.19
CA HIS A 324 -26.55 -3.34 -18.00
C HIS A 324 -25.67 -2.10 -18.26
N TYR A 325 -24.36 -2.28 -18.51
CA TYR A 325 -23.38 -1.19 -18.67
C TYR A 325 -22.73 -1.16 -20.06
N LEU A 326 -23.37 -1.79 -21.05
CA LEU A 326 -22.88 -1.81 -22.43
C LEU A 326 -22.95 -0.46 -23.15
N ARG A 327 -23.82 0.46 -22.69
CA ARG A 327 -23.88 1.87 -23.15
C ARG A 327 -23.89 2.07 -24.68
N GLY A 328 -24.52 1.14 -25.41
CA GLY A 328 -24.64 1.19 -26.87
C GLY A 328 -23.61 0.36 -27.65
N ARG A 329 -22.62 -0.26 -26.97
CA ARG A 329 -21.72 -1.26 -27.55
C ARG A 329 -22.26 -2.68 -27.36
N THR A 330 -21.66 -3.65 -28.04
CA THR A 330 -21.90 -5.08 -27.76
C THR A 330 -20.84 -5.62 -26.80
N ARG A 331 -21.06 -6.82 -26.26
CA ARG A 331 -20.08 -7.49 -25.39
C ARG A 331 -18.82 -7.83 -26.16
N GLU A 332 -18.99 -8.32 -27.38
CA GLU A 332 -17.93 -8.74 -28.29
C GLU A 332 -17.05 -7.56 -28.71
N ASP A 333 -17.63 -6.37 -28.88
CA ASP A 333 -16.90 -5.14 -29.18
C ASP A 333 -15.94 -4.76 -28.04
N ILE A 334 -16.46 -4.67 -26.81
CA ILE A 334 -15.67 -4.31 -25.61
C ILE A 334 -14.58 -5.36 -25.37
N GLU A 335 -14.93 -6.65 -25.42
CA GLU A 335 -13.98 -7.74 -25.25
C GLU A 335 -12.91 -7.76 -26.35
N GLY A 336 -13.28 -7.46 -27.59
CA GLY A 336 -12.33 -7.34 -28.70
C GLY A 336 -11.20 -6.35 -28.39
N HIS A 337 -11.53 -5.18 -27.87
CA HIS A 337 -10.52 -4.17 -27.48
C HIS A 337 -9.65 -4.63 -26.31
N PHE A 338 -10.22 -5.25 -25.26
CA PHE A 338 -9.41 -5.83 -24.19
C PHE A 338 -8.43 -6.88 -24.71
N ARG A 339 -8.88 -7.76 -25.62
CA ARG A 339 -8.04 -8.80 -26.21
C ARG A 339 -6.91 -8.22 -27.07
N ILE A 340 -7.14 -7.12 -27.79
CA ILE A 340 -6.08 -6.40 -28.52
C ILE A 340 -4.98 -5.93 -27.55
N GLY A 341 -5.37 -5.31 -26.44
CA GLY A 341 -4.43 -4.89 -25.38
C GLY A 341 -3.64 -6.05 -24.79
N LEU A 342 -4.34 -7.11 -24.39
CA LEU A 342 -3.72 -8.32 -23.83
C LEU A 342 -2.72 -8.97 -24.80
N GLN A 343 -3.04 -9.00 -26.09
CA GLN A 343 -2.14 -9.52 -27.12
C GLN A 343 -0.86 -8.71 -27.25
N ARG A 344 -0.90 -7.37 -27.09
CA ARG A 344 0.31 -6.53 -27.07
C ARG A 344 1.23 -6.88 -25.90
N ALA A 345 0.65 -7.26 -24.76
CA ALA A 345 1.38 -7.73 -23.59
C ALA A 345 1.83 -9.20 -23.68
N GLY A 346 1.54 -9.90 -24.78
CA GLY A 346 1.90 -11.31 -24.97
C GLY A 346 0.96 -12.31 -24.29
N VAL A 347 -0.22 -11.86 -23.84
CA VAL A 347 -1.25 -12.70 -23.23
C VAL A 347 -2.27 -13.12 -24.28
N ALA A 348 -2.39 -14.42 -24.51
CA ALA A 348 -3.39 -15.02 -25.39
C ALA A 348 -4.41 -15.84 -24.58
N ASP A 349 -5.61 -16.02 -25.14
CA ASP A 349 -6.63 -16.95 -24.67
C ASP A 349 -7.05 -16.82 -23.19
N VAL A 350 -7.55 -15.63 -22.83
CA VAL A 350 -8.23 -15.41 -21.54
C VAL A 350 -9.69 -15.89 -21.56
N ALA A 351 -10.15 -16.44 -20.43
CA ALA A 351 -11.55 -16.79 -20.21
C ALA A 351 -12.41 -15.53 -20.07
N SER A 352 -13.69 -15.63 -20.43
CA SER A 352 -14.67 -14.54 -20.29
C SER A 352 -15.90 -15.03 -19.54
N PHE A 353 -16.44 -14.17 -18.67
CA PHE A 353 -17.58 -14.46 -17.82
C PHE A 353 -18.68 -13.43 -18.03
N ASP A 354 -19.94 -13.91 -18.04
CA ASP A 354 -21.13 -13.06 -18.26
C ASP A 354 -21.36 -12.01 -17.17
N THR A 355 -20.83 -12.28 -15.97
CA THR A 355 -21.06 -11.50 -14.76
C THR A 355 -19.76 -11.32 -13.97
N GLU A 356 -19.73 -10.29 -13.11
CA GLU A 356 -18.57 -9.99 -12.28
C GLU A 356 -18.43 -11.02 -11.16
N LEU A 357 -19.56 -11.46 -10.60
CA LEU A 357 -19.60 -12.50 -9.59
C LEU A 357 -19.07 -13.84 -10.11
N ALA A 358 -19.51 -14.28 -11.30
CA ALA A 358 -19.05 -15.56 -11.87
C ALA A 358 -17.55 -15.56 -12.15
N GLY A 359 -17.01 -14.41 -12.59
CA GLY A 359 -15.57 -14.25 -12.74
C GLY A 359 -14.82 -14.27 -11.42
N LEU A 360 -15.33 -13.63 -10.36
CA LEU A 360 -14.75 -13.71 -9.02
C LEU A 360 -14.71 -15.15 -8.51
N GLU A 361 -15.83 -15.87 -8.63
CA GLU A 361 -15.92 -17.29 -8.24
C GLU A 361 -14.84 -18.13 -8.92
N ALA A 362 -14.66 -17.95 -10.23
CA ALA A 362 -13.63 -18.65 -10.99
C ALA A 362 -12.20 -18.26 -10.57
N LEU A 363 -11.95 -16.97 -10.30
CA LEU A 363 -10.63 -16.51 -9.86
C LEU A 363 -10.27 -17.07 -8.48
N VAL A 364 -11.19 -17.03 -7.51
CA VAL A 364 -10.98 -17.57 -6.16
C VAL A 364 -10.82 -19.09 -6.20
N ALA A 365 -11.59 -19.79 -7.03
CA ALA A 365 -11.46 -21.25 -7.19
C ALA A 365 -10.11 -21.67 -7.79
N GLY A 366 -9.40 -20.77 -8.49
CA GLY A 366 -8.06 -21.00 -9.04
C GLY A 366 -6.91 -20.42 -8.22
N ALA A 367 -7.20 -19.74 -7.10
CA ALA A 367 -6.21 -19.10 -6.25
C ALA A 367 -5.63 -20.07 -5.21
N HIS A 368 -4.35 -19.90 -4.90
CA HIS A 368 -3.58 -20.63 -3.89
C HIS A 368 -3.28 -19.75 -2.67
N ASP A 369 -2.67 -20.35 -1.65
CA ASP A 369 -2.22 -19.63 -0.46
C ASP A 369 -1.29 -18.44 -0.83
N GLY A 370 -1.59 -17.27 -0.25
CA GLY A 370 -0.84 -16.03 -0.47
C GLY A 370 -1.10 -15.30 -1.78
N ASP A 371 -1.90 -15.87 -2.69
CA ASP A 371 -2.32 -15.19 -3.93
C ASP A 371 -3.22 -13.98 -3.63
N VAL A 372 -3.26 -13.04 -4.56
CA VAL A 372 -4.14 -11.87 -4.50
C VAL A 372 -5.07 -11.85 -5.72
N VAL A 373 -6.36 -11.81 -5.46
CA VAL A 373 -7.43 -11.71 -6.46
C VAL A 373 -7.97 -10.28 -6.47
N ALA A 374 -7.79 -9.56 -7.56
CA ALA A 374 -8.39 -8.25 -7.81
C ALA A 374 -9.63 -8.36 -8.70
N LEU A 375 -10.68 -7.61 -8.35
CA LEU A 375 -11.92 -7.54 -9.12
C LEU A 375 -12.30 -6.09 -9.45
N MET A 376 -12.40 -5.77 -10.74
CA MET A 376 -12.97 -4.51 -11.23
C MET A 376 -14.50 -4.58 -11.25
N CYS A 377 -15.14 -4.26 -10.12
CA CYS A 377 -16.58 -4.46 -9.89
C CYS A 377 -17.39 -3.16 -9.94
N HIS A 378 -18.33 -3.08 -10.88
CA HIS A 378 -19.13 -1.89 -11.17
C HIS A 378 -20.63 -2.09 -11.03
N ALA A 379 -21.13 -3.29 -11.31
CA ALA A 379 -22.55 -3.57 -11.43
C ALA A 379 -23.07 -4.45 -10.28
N GLU A 380 -22.33 -5.51 -9.93
CA GLU A 380 -22.78 -6.57 -9.01
C GLU A 380 -22.12 -6.48 -7.64
N ARG A 381 -21.80 -5.27 -7.19
CA ARG A 381 -21.09 -5.02 -5.93
C ARG A 381 -21.76 -5.70 -4.73
N GLN A 382 -23.10 -5.63 -4.65
CA GLN A 382 -23.84 -6.25 -3.55
C GLN A 382 -23.80 -7.78 -3.64
N ASP A 383 -24.00 -8.36 -4.84
CA ASP A 383 -23.96 -9.81 -5.03
C ASP A 383 -22.57 -10.40 -4.72
N VAL A 384 -21.51 -9.64 -5.04
CA VAL A 384 -20.13 -9.97 -4.67
C VAL A 384 -19.95 -9.98 -3.15
N TYR A 385 -20.44 -8.95 -2.43
CA TYR A 385 -20.36 -8.94 -0.96
C TYR A 385 -21.17 -10.05 -0.32
N ASP A 386 -22.38 -10.30 -0.81
CA ASP A 386 -23.24 -11.38 -0.32
C ASP A 386 -22.57 -12.75 -0.54
N TRP A 387 -21.91 -12.93 -1.69
CA TRP A 387 -21.15 -14.14 -1.95
C TRP A 387 -19.96 -14.30 -1.00
N LEU A 388 -19.12 -13.27 -0.84
CA LEU A 388 -17.98 -13.26 0.09
C LEU A 388 -18.44 -13.59 1.52
N ALA A 389 -19.55 -12.99 1.98
CA ALA A 389 -20.11 -13.29 3.28
C ALA A 389 -20.58 -14.75 3.40
N ARG A 390 -21.26 -15.29 2.37
CA ARG A 390 -21.74 -16.68 2.35
C ARG A 390 -20.60 -17.72 2.30
N THR A 391 -19.48 -17.39 1.67
CA THR A 391 -18.29 -18.26 1.60
C THR A 391 -17.38 -18.14 2.82
N GLY A 392 -17.72 -17.27 3.78
CA GLY A 392 -16.96 -17.08 5.01
C GLY A 392 -15.72 -16.20 4.86
N ALA A 393 -15.63 -15.43 3.77
CA ALA A 393 -14.59 -14.43 3.62
C ALA A 393 -14.73 -13.34 4.71
N ARG A 394 -13.59 -12.88 5.22
CA ARG A 394 -13.50 -11.90 6.30
C ARG A 394 -13.00 -10.59 5.73
N SER A 395 -13.68 -9.48 6.01
CA SER A 395 -13.14 -8.15 5.68
C SER A 395 -11.89 -7.88 6.51
N ASP A 396 -10.81 -7.46 5.85
CA ASP A 396 -9.56 -7.19 6.53
C ASP A 396 -9.59 -5.83 7.23
N ASP A 397 -9.30 -5.83 8.52
CA ASP A 397 -9.05 -4.61 9.27
C ASP A 397 -7.64 -4.05 9.00
N ALA A 398 -7.39 -2.82 9.47
CA ALA A 398 -6.11 -2.15 9.30
C ALA A 398 -4.92 -2.98 9.83
N GLY A 399 -5.12 -3.70 10.93
CA GLY A 399 -4.11 -4.59 11.49
C GLY A 399 -3.79 -5.75 10.56
N THR A 400 -4.82 -6.43 10.03
CA THR A 400 -4.68 -7.55 9.09
C THR A 400 -4.00 -7.11 7.80
N ILE A 401 -4.41 -5.98 7.23
CA ILE A 401 -3.76 -5.38 6.07
C ILE A 401 -2.28 -5.13 6.37
N ARG A 402 -1.94 -4.46 7.49
CA ARG A 402 -0.55 -4.20 7.86
C ARG A 402 0.28 -5.49 7.94
N ARG A 403 -0.28 -6.56 8.50
CA ARG A 403 0.40 -7.88 8.55
C ARG A 403 0.69 -8.43 7.16
N LYS A 404 -0.27 -8.33 6.23
CA LYS A 404 -0.11 -8.77 4.84
C LYS A 404 0.98 -7.98 4.12
N VAL A 405 0.99 -6.65 4.27
CA VAL A 405 1.99 -5.76 3.66
C VAL A 405 3.40 -6.07 4.17
N VAL A 406 3.56 -6.23 5.48
CA VAL A 406 4.83 -6.60 6.10
C VAL A 406 5.29 -7.98 5.62
N GLY A 407 4.38 -8.97 5.58
CA GLY A 407 4.66 -10.31 5.06
C GLY A 407 5.08 -10.30 3.59
N ALA A 408 4.42 -9.49 2.76
CA ALA A 408 4.74 -9.31 1.34
C ALA A 408 6.17 -8.77 1.12
N ARG A 409 6.68 -7.96 2.05
CA ARG A 409 8.07 -7.45 2.04
C ARG A 409 9.09 -8.43 2.62
N GLY A 410 8.64 -9.55 3.20
CA GLY A 410 9.49 -10.45 3.96
C GLY A 410 10.00 -9.85 5.28
N GLU A 411 9.35 -8.79 5.77
CA GLU A 411 9.68 -8.08 7.01
C GLU A 411 8.93 -8.66 8.20
N HIS A 412 9.34 -8.31 9.42
CA HIS A 412 8.61 -8.66 10.64
C HIS A 412 7.67 -7.52 11.09
N GLN A 413 6.55 -7.83 11.74
CA GLN A 413 5.56 -6.79 12.14
C GLN A 413 6.11 -5.78 13.14
N ALA A 414 7.08 -6.22 13.93
CA ALA A 414 7.76 -5.42 14.93
C ALA A 414 9.12 -4.88 14.44
N GLU A 415 9.33 -4.73 13.13
CA GLU A 415 10.64 -4.30 12.59
C GLU A 415 11.07 -2.91 13.12
N ASP A 416 10.12 -1.99 13.31
CA ASP A 416 10.38 -0.68 13.91
C ASP A 416 10.84 -0.81 15.37
N GLU A 417 10.17 -1.66 16.15
CA GLU A 417 10.53 -1.93 17.54
C GLU A 417 11.85 -2.70 17.67
N ILE A 418 12.14 -3.62 16.75
CA ILE A 418 13.44 -4.30 16.64
C ILE A 418 14.54 -3.29 16.29
N THR A 419 14.27 -2.36 15.37
CA THR A 419 15.22 -1.30 15.01
C THR A 419 15.47 -0.37 16.21
N ALA A 420 14.41 0.05 16.90
CA ALA A 420 14.51 0.87 18.11
C ALA A 420 15.20 0.14 19.27
N LEU A 421 15.01 -1.18 19.38
CA LEU A 421 15.72 -2.04 20.34
C LEU A 421 17.23 -1.90 20.13
N TRP A 422 17.72 -2.04 18.90
CA TRP A 422 19.14 -2.01 18.57
C TRP A 422 19.75 -0.61 18.46
N ALA A 423 18.93 0.42 18.31
CA ALA A 423 19.37 1.82 18.32
C ALA A 423 19.77 2.32 19.73
N ASP A 424 19.35 1.63 20.80
CA ASP A 424 19.79 1.97 22.15
C ASP A 424 21.18 1.43 22.44
N GLU A 425 22.09 2.32 22.81
CA GLU A 425 23.47 1.99 23.12
C GLU A 425 23.61 1.32 24.50
N ASP A 426 22.65 1.49 25.41
CA ASP A 426 22.65 0.86 26.74
C ASP A 426 22.23 -0.63 26.70
N ALA A 427 23.14 -1.51 27.11
CA ALA A 427 22.92 -2.96 27.10
C ALA A 427 21.79 -3.41 28.04
N GLU A 428 21.67 -2.82 29.23
CA GLU A 428 20.58 -3.16 30.16
C GLU A 428 19.23 -2.64 29.66
N GLY A 429 19.22 -1.44 29.06
CA GLY A 429 18.09 -0.88 28.34
C GLY A 429 17.61 -1.78 27.20
N ARG A 430 18.54 -2.30 26.38
CA ARG A 430 18.23 -3.27 25.31
C ARG A 430 17.59 -4.54 25.87
N ILE A 431 18.18 -5.17 26.88
CA ILE A 431 17.61 -6.41 27.47
C ILE A 431 16.20 -6.16 27.99
N ARG A 432 15.95 -5.03 28.66
CA ARG A 432 14.62 -4.69 29.19
C ARG A 432 13.58 -4.54 28.08
N ARG A 433 13.89 -3.79 27.02
CA ARG A 433 12.97 -3.63 25.87
C ARG A 433 12.81 -4.93 25.08
N GLY A 434 13.85 -5.75 24.99
CA GLY A 434 13.75 -7.09 24.42
C GLY A 434 12.75 -7.97 25.19
N ALA A 435 12.75 -7.90 26.52
CA ALA A 435 11.77 -8.60 27.33
C ALA A 435 10.33 -8.07 27.13
N GLU A 436 10.16 -6.75 26.99
CA GLU A 436 8.87 -6.14 26.63
C GLU A 436 8.37 -6.63 25.26
N LEU A 437 9.26 -6.73 24.28
CA LEU A 437 8.94 -7.25 22.95
C LEU A 437 8.53 -8.73 22.98
N VAL A 438 9.25 -9.57 23.71
CA VAL A 438 8.86 -10.98 23.89
C VAL A 438 7.51 -11.11 24.59
N ALA A 439 7.23 -10.25 25.58
CA ALA A 439 5.93 -10.23 26.25
C ALA A 439 4.79 -9.81 25.31
N ALA A 440 5.05 -8.89 24.37
CA ALA A 440 4.10 -8.47 23.35
C ALA A 440 3.91 -9.51 22.23
N HIS A 441 4.93 -10.33 21.96
CA HIS A 441 4.95 -11.34 20.89
C HIS A 441 5.33 -12.74 21.41
N PRO A 442 4.51 -13.35 22.28
CA PRO A 442 4.85 -14.61 22.91
C PRO A 442 4.96 -15.74 21.88
N GLY A 443 6.09 -16.45 21.90
CA GLY A 443 6.37 -17.59 21.00
C GLY A 443 6.86 -17.19 19.61
N ASP A 444 7.06 -15.90 19.33
CA ASP A 444 7.59 -15.46 18.05
C ASP A 444 9.10 -15.73 17.93
N ALA A 445 9.46 -16.63 17.03
CA ALA A 445 10.85 -17.06 16.83
C ALA A 445 11.79 -15.91 16.44
N ARG A 446 11.33 -14.93 15.65
CA ARG A 446 12.12 -13.78 15.20
C ARG A 446 12.41 -12.86 16.38
N ILE A 447 11.42 -12.60 17.22
CA ILE A 447 11.58 -11.77 18.43
C ILE A 447 12.46 -12.47 19.46
N THR A 448 12.28 -13.77 19.69
CA THR A 448 13.16 -14.55 20.58
C THR A 448 14.61 -14.51 20.10
N TYR A 449 14.86 -14.59 18.79
CA TYR A 449 16.20 -14.42 18.22
C TYR A 449 16.79 -13.04 18.50
N GLU A 450 16.03 -11.95 18.30
CA GLU A 450 16.53 -10.60 18.57
C GLU A 450 16.79 -10.40 20.07
N TYR A 451 15.93 -10.96 20.92
CA TYR A 451 16.13 -10.95 22.36
C TYR A 451 17.39 -11.72 22.78
N ALA A 452 17.68 -12.88 22.16
CA ALA A 452 18.93 -13.60 22.38
C ALA A 452 20.15 -12.73 22.05
N GLY A 453 20.09 -11.98 20.95
CA GLY A 453 21.12 -11.02 20.55
C GLY A 453 21.39 -9.95 21.61
N THR A 454 20.37 -9.50 22.35
CA THR A 454 20.58 -8.50 23.41
C THR A 454 21.52 -9.00 24.50
N PHE A 455 21.36 -10.26 24.95
CA PHE A 455 22.24 -10.90 25.92
C PHE A 455 23.63 -11.19 25.37
N ASP A 456 23.70 -11.65 24.12
CA ASP A 456 24.97 -11.91 23.43
C ASP A 456 25.81 -10.63 23.34
N SER A 457 25.19 -9.51 22.94
CA SER A 457 25.83 -8.20 22.88
C SER A 457 26.27 -7.65 24.25
N ALA A 458 25.67 -8.15 25.33
CA ALA A 458 25.97 -7.77 26.71
C ALA A 458 26.99 -8.70 27.39
N GLY A 459 27.53 -9.70 26.68
CA GLY A 459 28.44 -10.71 27.24
C GLY A 459 27.76 -11.65 28.24
N GLN A 460 26.47 -11.95 28.02
CA GLN A 460 25.70 -12.93 28.79
C GLN A 460 25.40 -14.16 27.92
N GLU A 461 26.45 -14.82 27.43
CA GLU A 461 26.37 -15.83 26.38
C GLU A 461 25.57 -17.08 26.76
N GLU A 462 25.61 -17.55 28.01
CA GLU A 462 24.80 -18.70 28.45
C GLU A 462 23.30 -18.44 28.26
N ARG A 463 22.85 -17.23 28.57
CA ARG A 463 21.44 -16.87 28.36
C ARG A 463 21.10 -16.71 26.89
N ALA A 464 22.03 -16.14 26.10
CA ALA A 464 21.86 -16.04 24.65
C ALA A 464 21.75 -17.42 23.99
N ILE A 465 22.57 -18.40 24.41
CA ILE A 465 22.55 -19.77 23.89
C ILE A 465 21.17 -20.43 24.07
N GLU A 466 20.57 -20.30 25.26
CA GLU A 466 19.22 -20.83 25.53
C GLU A 466 18.18 -20.24 24.57
N LEU A 467 18.21 -18.92 24.40
CA LEU A 467 17.24 -18.21 23.57
C LEU A 467 17.45 -18.44 22.06
N TYR A 468 18.69 -18.51 21.58
CA TYR A 468 18.95 -18.86 20.17
C TYR A 468 18.43 -20.26 19.84
N ARG A 469 18.62 -21.24 20.75
CA ARG A 469 18.06 -22.59 20.58
C ARG A 469 16.53 -22.57 20.58
N GLU A 470 15.93 -21.80 21.49
CA GLU A 470 14.49 -21.62 21.52
C GLU A 470 13.97 -21.05 20.21
N ALA A 471 14.58 -19.97 19.70
CA ALA A 471 14.22 -19.36 18.42
C ALA A 471 14.32 -20.37 17.25
N LEU A 472 15.43 -21.11 17.18
CA LEU A 472 15.65 -22.13 16.14
C LEU A 472 14.62 -23.28 16.20
N ASN A 473 14.20 -23.67 17.41
CA ASN A 473 13.20 -24.71 17.64
C ASN A 473 11.77 -24.22 17.37
N SER A 474 11.52 -22.92 17.53
CA SER A 474 10.22 -22.26 17.28
C SER A 474 9.97 -21.91 15.81
N GLY A 475 10.78 -22.42 14.88
CA GLY A 475 10.55 -22.27 13.44
C GLY A 475 11.09 -20.97 12.84
N LEU A 476 12.16 -20.40 13.40
CA LEU A 476 12.83 -19.24 12.82
C LEU A 476 13.14 -19.46 11.33
N ARG A 477 12.68 -18.53 10.49
CA ARG A 477 12.81 -18.58 9.03
C ARG A 477 14.10 -17.92 8.54
N GLU A 478 14.52 -18.26 7.33
CA GLU A 478 15.60 -17.54 6.62
C GLU A 478 15.17 -16.08 6.35
N PRO A 479 16.11 -15.10 6.36
CA PRO A 479 17.56 -15.23 6.58
C PRO A 479 17.97 -15.30 8.05
N PHE A 480 17.05 -15.26 9.01
CA PHE A 480 17.44 -15.14 10.42
C PHE A 480 17.86 -16.46 11.04
N ARG A 481 17.37 -17.57 10.50
CA ARG A 481 17.78 -18.92 10.89
C ARG A 481 19.29 -19.13 10.79
N HIS A 482 19.90 -18.92 9.63
CA HIS A 482 21.36 -19.08 9.50
C HIS A 482 22.14 -18.10 10.38
N ARG A 483 21.67 -16.85 10.53
CA ARG A 483 22.31 -15.86 11.42
C ARG A 483 22.29 -16.33 12.86
N ALA A 484 21.17 -16.88 13.32
CA ALA A 484 21.03 -17.47 14.65
C ALA A 484 22.00 -18.63 14.87
N VAL A 485 22.21 -19.51 13.88
CA VAL A 485 23.18 -20.61 14.00
C VAL A 485 24.61 -20.07 14.14
N VAL A 486 24.99 -19.06 13.36
CA VAL A 486 26.32 -18.43 13.45
C VAL A 486 26.52 -17.76 14.80
N GLN A 487 25.54 -17.00 15.27
CA GLN A 487 25.60 -16.32 16.57
C GLN A 487 25.63 -17.32 17.73
N LEU A 488 24.77 -18.35 17.70
CA LEU A 488 24.80 -19.45 18.66
C LEU A 488 26.18 -20.12 18.73
N ALA A 489 26.79 -20.42 17.58
CA ALA A 489 28.13 -21.00 17.54
C ALA A 489 29.19 -20.05 18.12
N SER A 490 29.08 -18.74 17.85
CA SER A 490 29.96 -17.74 18.45
C SER A 490 29.82 -17.69 19.99
N SER A 491 28.59 -17.65 20.51
CA SER A 491 28.33 -17.65 21.96
C SER A 491 28.82 -18.96 22.62
N LEU A 492 28.59 -20.12 21.98
CA LEU A 492 29.11 -21.42 22.44
C LEU A 492 30.64 -21.43 22.54
N ARG A 493 31.33 -20.88 21.55
CA ARG A 493 32.78 -20.74 21.56
C ARG A 493 33.25 -19.85 22.71
N ASN A 494 32.58 -18.71 22.97
CA ASN A 494 32.93 -17.79 24.05
C ASN A 494 32.82 -18.45 25.44
N VAL A 495 31.87 -19.38 25.64
CA VAL A 495 31.74 -20.15 26.89
C VAL A 495 32.60 -21.42 26.93
N GLY A 496 33.49 -21.62 25.95
CA GLY A 496 34.42 -22.75 25.89
C GLY A 496 33.86 -24.05 25.29
N ARG A 497 32.64 -24.03 24.73
CA ARG A 497 32.00 -25.17 24.06
C ARG A 497 32.36 -25.20 22.57
N SER A 498 33.65 -25.11 22.26
CA SER A 498 34.18 -24.91 20.90
C SER A 498 33.87 -26.07 19.95
N GLU A 499 33.89 -27.33 20.41
CA GLU A 499 33.57 -28.48 19.54
C GLU A 499 32.10 -28.47 19.07
N GLU A 500 31.19 -28.03 19.92
CA GLU A 500 29.78 -27.89 19.55
C GLU A 500 29.58 -26.75 18.55
N ALA A 501 30.31 -25.64 18.73
CA ALA A 501 30.33 -24.55 17.76
C ALA A 501 30.85 -25.00 16.40
N VAL A 502 31.91 -25.81 16.36
CA VAL A 502 32.46 -26.40 15.13
C VAL A 502 31.41 -27.26 14.43
N GLN A 503 30.75 -28.18 15.14
CA GLN A 503 29.73 -29.06 14.55
C GLN A 503 28.58 -28.28 13.90
N LEU A 504 28.08 -27.24 14.57
CA LEU A 504 27.03 -26.39 14.03
C LEU A 504 27.46 -25.67 12.75
N LEU A 505 28.68 -25.10 12.76
CA LEU A 505 29.21 -24.35 11.62
C LEU A 505 29.63 -25.26 10.46
N GLU A 506 30.12 -26.47 10.72
CA GLU A 506 30.39 -27.49 9.68
C GLU A 506 29.09 -27.90 8.98
N SER A 507 28.02 -28.17 9.74
CA SER A 507 26.70 -28.46 9.16
C SER A 507 26.20 -27.29 8.31
N LEU A 508 26.29 -26.06 8.83
CA LEU A 508 25.83 -24.87 8.11
C LEU A 508 26.67 -24.60 6.84
N ALA A 509 27.97 -24.91 6.87
CA ALA A 509 28.86 -24.77 5.72
C ALA A 509 28.58 -25.81 4.62
N GLN A 510 28.02 -26.97 4.96
CA GLN A 510 27.56 -27.95 3.94
C GLN A 510 26.36 -27.42 3.17
N ASP A 511 25.43 -26.75 3.86
CA ASP A 511 24.24 -26.16 3.24
C ASP A 511 24.57 -24.88 2.45
N ARG A 512 25.65 -24.17 2.81
CA ARG A 512 26.10 -22.91 2.18
C ARG A 512 27.61 -22.85 1.98
N PRO A 513 28.15 -23.67 1.06
CA PRO A 513 29.59 -23.80 0.85
C PRO A 513 30.27 -22.51 0.35
N GLU A 514 29.52 -21.61 -0.28
CA GLU A 514 30.00 -20.33 -0.81
C GLU A 514 30.09 -19.19 0.23
N SER A 515 29.60 -19.40 1.45
CA SER A 515 29.56 -18.34 2.46
C SER A 515 30.92 -18.11 3.14
N VAL A 516 31.60 -17.04 2.72
CA VAL A 516 32.87 -16.57 3.32
C VAL A 516 32.71 -16.28 4.82
N GLY A 517 31.57 -15.73 5.24
CA GLY A 517 31.29 -15.44 6.65
C GLY A 517 31.25 -16.71 7.51
N ILE A 518 30.53 -17.74 7.05
CA ILE A 518 30.46 -19.03 7.76
C ILE A 518 31.85 -19.66 7.85
N ALA A 519 32.62 -19.63 6.76
CA ALA A 519 33.98 -20.16 6.77
C ALA A 519 34.91 -19.43 7.76
N GLY A 520 34.76 -18.11 7.90
CA GLY A 520 35.49 -17.33 8.90
C GLY A 520 35.14 -17.70 10.34
N PHE A 521 33.84 -17.78 10.66
CA PHE A 521 33.40 -18.21 11.99
C PHE A 521 33.78 -19.67 12.29
N LEU A 522 33.74 -20.56 11.30
CA LEU A 522 34.18 -21.94 11.46
C LEU A 522 35.69 -22.02 11.77
N ALA A 523 36.52 -21.26 11.07
CA ALA A 523 37.96 -21.20 11.37
C ALA A 523 38.23 -20.69 12.79
N LEU A 524 37.47 -19.69 13.24
CA LEU A 524 37.52 -19.21 14.63
C LEU A 524 37.14 -20.29 15.64
N ALA A 525 36.07 -21.04 15.39
CA ALA A 525 35.64 -22.14 16.26
C ALA A 525 36.66 -23.29 16.28
N LEU A 526 37.20 -23.68 15.12
CA LEU A 526 38.26 -24.69 14.98
C LEU A 526 39.51 -24.30 15.78
N SER A 527 39.95 -23.05 15.66
CA SER A 527 41.09 -22.52 16.43
C SER A 527 40.82 -22.61 17.94
N SER A 528 39.64 -22.17 18.40
CA SER A 528 39.24 -22.29 19.82
C SER A 528 39.04 -23.73 20.30
N ALA A 529 38.89 -24.70 19.40
CA ALA A 529 38.85 -26.14 19.70
C ALA A 529 40.26 -26.78 19.68
N GLY A 530 41.32 -26.02 19.39
CA GLY A 530 42.68 -26.52 19.28
C GLY A 530 43.08 -27.03 17.89
N ARG A 531 42.17 -27.01 16.91
CA ARG A 531 42.37 -27.44 15.51
C ARG A 531 42.92 -26.29 14.65
N SER A 532 44.07 -25.75 15.05
CA SER A 532 44.61 -24.51 14.47
C SER A 532 45.12 -24.68 13.04
N GLU A 533 45.74 -25.83 12.72
CA GLU A 533 46.20 -26.11 11.35
C GLU A 533 45.00 -26.19 10.40
N GLU A 534 43.93 -26.87 10.80
CA GLU A 534 42.71 -26.98 10.01
C GLU A 534 42.03 -25.62 9.81
N ALA A 535 41.95 -24.79 10.86
CA ALA A 535 41.43 -23.43 10.77
C ALA A 535 42.19 -22.58 9.75
N LEU A 536 43.53 -22.65 9.77
CA LEU A 536 44.39 -21.94 8.83
C LEU A 536 44.22 -22.47 7.40
N GLY A 537 44.16 -23.79 7.23
CA GLY A 537 43.92 -24.42 5.93
C GLY A 537 42.61 -23.97 5.29
N ARG A 538 41.53 -23.89 6.09
CA ARG A 538 40.22 -23.38 5.63
C ARG A 538 40.28 -21.93 5.18
N LEU A 539 40.89 -21.04 5.97
CA LEU A 539 41.04 -19.63 5.61
C LEU A 539 41.86 -19.44 4.33
N LEU A 540 42.96 -20.18 4.18
CA LEU A 540 43.77 -20.16 2.96
C LEU A 540 42.98 -20.63 1.73
N SER A 541 42.12 -21.64 1.89
CA SER A 541 41.23 -22.08 0.80
C SER A 541 40.27 -20.98 0.38
N VAL A 542 39.65 -20.28 1.34
CA VAL A 542 38.71 -19.19 1.07
C VAL A 542 39.41 -18.04 0.35
N VAL A 543 40.59 -17.62 0.82
CA VAL A 543 41.40 -16.57 0.17
C VAL A 543 41.78 -16.96 -1.26
N ALA A 544 42.26 -18.20 -1.47
CA ALA A 544 42.68 -18.67 -2.79
C ALA A 544 41.53 -18.71 -3.80
N GLN A 545 40.32 -19.10 -3.35
CA GLN A 545 39.15 -19.26 -4.22
C GLN A 545 38.40 -17.94 -4.46
N GLY A 546 38.25 -17.10 -3.43
CA GLY A 546 37.40 -15.92 -3.47
C GLY A 546 38.08 -14.60 -3.81
N SER A 547 39.41 -14.50 -3.72
CA SER A 547 40.12 -13.23 -3.97
C SER A 547 40.33 -12.95 -5.45
N THR A 548 40.16 -11.68 -5.83
CA THR A 548 40.49 -11.12 -7.16
C THR A 548 41.80 -10.32 -7.17
N ASP A 549 42.48 -10.23 -6.03
CA ASP A 549 43.78 -9.56 -5.89
C ASP A 549 44.86 -10.21 -6.79
N GLU A 550 45.67 -9.38 -7.47
CA GLU A 550 46.66 -9.85 -8.45
C GLU A 550 47.73 -10.77 -7.84
N ASP A 551 48.16 -10.51 -6.61
CA ASP A 551 49.14 -11.34 -5.93
C ASP A 551 48.51 -12.67 -5.50
N VAL A 552 47.29 -12.65 -4.96
CA VAL A 552 46.56 -13.90 -4.65
C VAL A 552 46.32 -14.72 -5.92
N LEU A 553 45.98 -14.09 -7.05
CA LEU A 553 45.83 -14.78 -8.34
C LEU A 553 47.13 -15.45 -8.78
N ARG A 554 48.26 -14.74 -8.66
CA ARG A 554 49.59 -15.26 -9.00
C ARG A 554 50.00 -16.45 -8.13
N TYR A 555 49.65 -16.44 -6.85
CA TYR A 555 49.99 -17.49 -5.88
C TYR A 555 48.87 -18.49 -5.58
N ARG A 556 47.72 -18.40 -6.27
CA ARG A 556 46.51 -19.21 -6.01
C ARG A 556 46.81 -20.71 -5.92
N ARG A 557 47.57 -21.24 -6.87
CA ARG A 557 47.94 -22.66 -6.89
C ARG A 557 48.71 -23.07 -5.63
N ALA A 558 49.62 -22.23 -5.14
CA ALA A 558 50.40 -22.50 -3.94
C ALA A 558 49.52 -22.42 -2.68
N LEU A 559 48.68 -21.39 -2.59
CA LEU A 559 47.73 -21.22 -1.48
C LEU A 559 46.75 -22.40 -1.38
N THR A 560 46.21 -22.87 -2.52
CA THR A 560 45.36 -24.07 -2.55
C THR A 560 46.11 -25.33 -2.12
N ALA A 561 47.37 -25.50 -2.50
CA ALA A 561 48.18 -26.64 -2.08
C ALA A 561 48.43 -26.63 -0.56
N TYR A 562 48.83 -25.49 0.01
CA TYR A 562 49.02 -25.35 1.45
C TYR A 562 47.73 -25.55 2.24
N ALA A 563 46.60 -25.03 1.73
CA ALA A 563 45.30 -25.27 2.33
C ALA A 563 44.96 -26.77 2.43
N GLY A 564 45.25 -27.54 1.37
CA GLY A 564 45.04 -28.99 1.35
C GLY A 564 45.97 -29.76 2.28
N GLU A 565 47.24 -29.35 2.40
CA GLU A 565 48.20 -29.98 3.32
C GLU A 565 47.79 -29.78 4.78
N LEU A 566 47.38 -28.56 5.14
CA LEU A 566 46.95 -28.20 6.49
C LEU A 566 45.61 -28.85 6.87
N ALA A 567 44.69 -29.02 5.92
CA ALA A 567 43.42 -29.70 6.17
C ALA A 567 43.55 -31.22 6.40
N GLY A 568 44.66 -31.83 5.94
CA GLY A 568 44.92 -33.27 6.08
C GLY A 568 45.65 -33.68 7.37
N ARG A 569 46.15 -32.71 8.14
CA ARG A 569 46.84 -32.94 9.41
C ARG A 569 45.81 -32.80 10.54
N ARG A 570 45.54 -33.90 11.25
CA ARG A 570 44.79 -33.84 12.52
C ARG A 570 45.80 -33.67 13.64
N ASP A 571 45.67 -32.58 14.39
CA ASP A 571 46.43 -32.30 15.62
C ASP A 571 46.14 -33.34 16.71
#